data_AF-A0A1I5VJS2-F1
#
_entry.id   AF-A0A1I5VJS2-F1
#
_cell.length_a   1.000
_cell.length_b   1.000
_cell.length_c   1.000
_cell.angle_alpha   90.00
_cell.angle_beta   90.00
_cell.angle_gamma   90.00
#
_symmetry.space_group_name_H-M   'P 1'
#
loop_
_entity.id
_entity.type
_entity.pdbx_description
1 polymer ?
#
loop_
_entity_poly.entity_id
_entity_poly.type
_entity_poly.pdbx_seq_one_letter_code
_entity_poly.pdbx_strand_id
1 'polypeptide(L)'
;MLLEFIQEDGKKLELTEHALEHVLKGNFVIRPMKDREDMKVLSGGLHTCEAWIDFRNCYGNKLEHLHFYNSSQHSFWYYARELGNGVVTLRLPRELFSGKAASITMYPDDYYKSGYLWKTLFPIGYDREKIIQVVEEALANEDITQRKKGQIVGYINKDDPLSKMKIVIQHRGKEIKSVFPAWTQPNTGNNGKPYSHYDNIGFVIAQSTEYFNDEVKLYQPSIFNFTGDRFKVNELPLYTPRLFRDRNNPKAEQSLSDWKKSRIIELNRCSLDREQNDLIYNYLNDFSLVKYYPEIISGAYSHAWELIANDTSIYNSSQVVQNIVDGINYLYFTGQSDRLVTTIEFLLANMVTHTLFDLMSKKRILSSMINVVVGAKSPELSYKFLLGLSQSPVRREAYIEYNIDSLSKKKLSTLLPLNHFPDELALIKNPSLELGVKFDDFIEILKEALGETYTLNFNDDDLYALLNSIVENQEPNFKNLVIESLRFFSSEDFTSLSAHIEGILETAERFDYGDKELLSTTVGLILRDYCRIQFAHRQRINARYINYHDYTGVMYLPIDSDLLFGTILKHERWTNSMNLETFIDGVIGFSDRNKFKGLKNDALNFKSKIGREKPPLPEREVTS
;
A
#
# COMPACT_ATOMS: atom_id res chain seq x y z
N MET A 1 41.47 -1.40 17.39
CA MET A 1 41.39 -0.35 16.35
C MET A 1 41.78 -1.00 15.04
N LEU A 2 40.95 -0.89 14.00
CA LEU A 2 41.23 -1.44 12.66
C LEU A 2 41.85 -0.37 11.77
N LEU A 3 41.20 0.80 11.68
CA LEU A 3 41.61 1.93 10.85
C LEU A 3 41.32 3.24 11.60
N GLU A 4 42.17 4.25 11.38
CA GLU A 4 41.97 5.63 11.82
C GLU A 4 41.81 6.54 10.59
N PHE A 5 40.79 7.39 10.60
CA PHE A 5 40.50 8.38 9.58
C PHE A 5 40.65 9.78 10.17
N ILE A 6 41.22 10.69 9.39
CA ILE A 6 41.34 12.10 9.76
C ILE A 6 40.48 12.90 8.78
N GLN A 7 39.46 13.56 9.28
CA GLN A 7 38.56 14.42 8.50
C GLN A 7 39.25 15.76 8.17
N GLU A 8 38.73 16.49 7.19
CA GLU A 8 39.27 17.80 6.78
C GLU A 8 39.31 18.83 7.92
N ASP A 9 38.38 18.72 8.87
CA ASP A 9 38.33 19.55 10.09
C ASP A 9 39.29 19.07 11.21
N GLY A 10 40.13 18.08 10.93
CA GLY A 10 41.09 17.48 11.86
C GLY A 10 40.49 16.46 12.82
N LYS A 11 39.19 16.14 12.72
CA LYS A 11 38.54 15.16 13.58
C LYS A 11 39.04 13.76 13.26
N LYS A 12 39.46 13.03 14.29
CA LYS A 12 39.88 11.63 14.21
C LYS A 12 38.72 10.69 14.45
N LEU A 13 38.55 9.72 13.56
CA LEU A 13 37.56 8.66 13.66
C LEU A 13 38.22 7.29 13.58
N GLU A 14 37.82 6.35 14.42
CA GLU A 14 38.39 5.01 14.53
C GLU A 14 37.30 3.98 14.22
N LEU A 15 37.56 3.12 13.23
CA LEU A 15 36.76 1.92 12.98
C LEU A 15 37.29 0.78 13.86
N THR A 16 36.42 0.12 14.60
CA THR A 16 36.77 -1.00 15.48
C THR A 16 36.18 -2.30 14.95
N GLU A 17 36.77 -3.44 15.31
CA GLU A 17 36.23 -4.76 14.95
C GLU A 17 34.80 -4.94 15.49
N HIS A 18 34.53 -4.46 16.70
CA HIS A 18 33.18 -4.51 17.28
C HIS A 18 32.15 -3.72 16.46
N ALA A 19 32.51 -2.53 15.95
CA ALA A 19 31.63 -1.75 15.09
C ALA A 19 31.40 -2.44 13.74
N LEU A 20 32.43 -3.10 13.21
CA LEU A 20 32.34 -3.85 11.96
C LEU A 20 31.45 -5.09 12.12
N GLU A 21 31.61 -5.87 13.20
CA GLU A 21 30.72 -6.99 13.53
C GLU A 21 29.27 -6.55 13.75
N HIS A 22 29.06 -5.41 14.42
CA HIS A 22 27.74 -4.82 14.59
C HIS A 22 27.06 -4.57 13.24
N VAL A 23 27.79 -4.06 12.24
CA VAL A 23 27.28 -3.84 10.88
C VAL A 23 27.04 -5.17 10.16
N LEU A 24 28.04 -6.06 10.17
CA LEU A 24 28.08 -7.29 9.38
C LEU A 24 27.20 -8.43 9.90
N LYS A 25 26.93 -8.50 11.21
CA LYS A 25 26.20 -9.61 11.85
C LYS A 25 24.98 -9.14 12.61
N GLY A 26 24.98 -7.88 13.06
CA GLY A 26 23.97 -7.36 13.96
C GLY A 26 24.10 -7.86 15.41
N ASN A 27 23.36 -7.22 16.29
CA ASN A 27 23.31 -7.53 17.71
C ASN A 27 21.92 -8.05 18.06
N PHE A 28 21.85 -9.12 18.86
CA PHE A 28 20.59 -9.77 19.23
C PHE A 28 20.48 -9.93 20.75
N VAL A 29 19.25 -10.00 21.25
CA VAL A 29 18.94 -10.35 22.63
C VAL A 29 17.77 -11.33 22.68
N ILE A 30 17.70 -12.14 23.73
CA ILE A 30 16.56 -13.03 23.96
C ILE A 30 15.51 -12.26 24.77
N ARG A 31 14.31 -12.13 24.21
CA ARG A 31 13.13 -11.61 24.90
C ARG A 31 12.34 -12.78 25.48
N PRO A 32 12.17 -12.85 26.81
CA PRO A 32 11.30 -13.85 27.40
C PRO A 32 9.84 -13.57 27.01
N MET A 33 9.14 -14.61 26.55
CA MET A 33 7.73 -14.50 26.17
C MET A 33 6.86 -15.21 27.20
N LYS A 34 5.72 -14.61 27.54
CA LYS A 34 4.71 -15.25 28.37
C LYS A 34 3.88 -16.17 27.46
N ASP A 35 3.75 -17.44 27.85
CA ASP A 35 2.93 -18.45 27.17
C ASP A 35 3.42 -18.86 25.76
N ARG A 36 4.67 -18.54 25.40
CA ARG A 36 5.32 -18.89 24.12
C ARG A 36 6.83 -19.08 24.31
N GLU A 37 7.49 -19.67 23.32
CA GLU A 37 8.96 -19.74 23.29
C GLU A 37 9.60 -18.34 23.27
N ASP A 38 10.74 -18.23 23.95
CA ASP A 38 11.56 -17.03 23.96
C ASP A 38 11.95 -16.59 22.54
N MET A 39 11.94 -15.28 22.32
CA MET A 39 12.17 -14.70 20.99
C MET A 39 13.54 -14.02 20.89
N LYS A 40 14.34 -14.40 19.89
CA LYS A 40 15.59 -13.70 19.55
C LYS A 40 15.28 -12.41 18.79
N VAL A 41 15.42 -11.24 19.41
CA VAL A 41 15.07 -9.94 18.81
C VAL A 41 16.31 -9.08 18.51
N LEU A 42 16.22 -8.22 17.50
CA LEU A 42 17.28 -7.30 17.08
C LEU A 42 17.48 -6.18 18.12
N SER A 43 18.70 -6.00 18.60
CA SER A 43 19.09 -4.95 19.56
C SER A 43 19.94 -3.83 18.95
N GLY A 44 20.43 -4.01 17.73
CA GLY A 44 21.11 -3.00 16.91
C GLY A 44 21.85 -3.65 15.75
N GLY A 45 22.38 -2.85 14.81
CA GLY A 45 23.17 -3.38 13.69
C GLY A 45 22.31 -4.19 12.72
N LEU A 46 22.89 -5.15 11.99
CA LEU A 46 22.25 -6.00 10.93
C LEU A 46 22.09 -5.26 9.60
N HIS A 47 23.19 -4.82 8.99
CA HIS A 47 23.14 -3.99 7.78
C HIS A 47 23.59 -4.73 6.51
N THR A 48 23.76 -6.05 6.56
CA THR A 48 24.10 -6.88 5.40
C THR A 48 22.98 -7.87 5.09
N CYS A 49 22.87 -8.28 3.83
CA CYS A 49 21.92 -9.30 3.40
C CYS A 49 22.19 -10.67 4.06
N GLU A 50 23.46 -11.03 4.27
CA GLU A 50 23.84 -12.28 4.96
C GLU A 50 23.37 -12.31 6.41
N ALA A 51 23.60 -11.24 7.19
CA ALA A 51 23.11 -11.15 8.57
C ALA A 51 21.59 -11.26 8.65
N TRP A 52 20.90 -10.68 7.67
CA TRP A 52 19.46 -10.79 7.58
C TRP A 52 19.01 -12.23 7.34
N ILE A 53 19.61 -12.94 6.37
CA ILE A 53 19.30 -14.35 6.09
C ILE A 53 19.52 -15.21 7.34
N ASP A 54 20.64 -15.02 8.04
CA ASP A 54 20.94 -15.74 9.29
C ASP A 54 19.91 -15.46 10.39
N PHE A 55 19.52 -14.20 10.56
CA PHE A 55 18.50 -13.81 11.53
C PHE A 55 17.12 -14.40 11.18
N ARG A 56 16.72 -14.33 9.91
CA ARG A 56 15.47 -14.90 9.41
C ARG A 56 15.41 -16.40 9.67
N ASN A 57 16.49 -17.13 9.38
CA ASN A 57 16.55 -18.57 9.56
C ASN A 57 16.35 -19.01 11.02
N CYS A 58 16.63 -18.14 12.00
CA CYS A 58 16.35 -18.40 13.42
C CYS A 58 14.84 -18.54 13.72
N TYR A 59 13.96 -18.04 12.85
CA TYR A 59 12.51 -18.09 13.03
C TYR A 59 11.84 -19.27 12.31
N GLY A 60 12.60 -20.08 11.55
CA GLY A 60 12.06 -21.22 10.82
C GLY A 60 10.86 -20.83 9.95
N ASN A 61 9.75 -21.56 10.09
CA ASN A 61 8.50 -21.30 9.38
C ASN A 61 7.62 -20.19 10.01
N LYS A 62 8.03 -19.56 11.12
CA LYS A 62 7.21 -18.53 11.78
C LYS A 62 7.29 -17.17 11.09
N LEU A 63 8.39 -16.86 10.41
CA LEU A 63 8.63 -15.61 9.70
C LEU A 63 8.82 -15.88 8.21
N GLU A 64 7.93 -15.33 7.39
CA GLU A 64 7.92 -15.61 5.94
C GLU A 64 7.95 -14.32 5.10
N HIS A 65 8.47 -14.40 3.88
CA HIS A 65 8.35 -13.28 2.95
C HIS A 65 6.87 -13.00 2.67
N LEU A 66 6.49 -11.72 2.59
CA LEU A 66 5.10 -11.31 2.50
C LEU A 66 4.36 -11.91 1.30
N HIS A 67 5.04 -12.22 0.20
CA HIS A 67 4.44 -12.93 -0.96
C HIS A 67 3.98 -14.33 -0.62
N PHE A 68 4.66 -15.01 0.29
CA PHE A 68 4.37 -16.39 0.68
C PHE A 68 3.70 -16.47 2.05
N TYR A 69 3.53 -15.33 2.73
CA TYR A 69 2.86 -15.25 4.02
C TYR A 69 1.41 -15.71 3.93
N ASN A 70 1.09 -16.79 4.67
CA ASN A 70 -0.25 -17.30 4.93
C ASN A 70 -0.53 -17.18 6.44
N SER A 71 -1.55 -16.41 6.81
CA SER A 71 -1.90 -16.15 8.21
C SER A 71 -2.31 -17.40 9.00
N SER A 72 -2.69 -18.48 8.33
CA SER A 72 -3.00 -19.76 8.97
C SER A 72 -1.76 -20.61 9.29
N GLN A 73 -0.59 -20.26 8.74
CA GLN A 73 0.65 -21.03 8.88
C GLN A 73 1.78 -20.23 9.53
N HIS A 74 1.82 -18.93 9.28
CA HIS A 74 2.93 -18.06 9.65
C HIS A 74 2.50 -17.03 10.71
N SER A 75 3.41 -16.69 11.62
CA SER A 75 3.16 -15.69 12.68
C SER A 75 3.51 -14.28 12.23
N PHE A 76 4.54 -14.15 11.41
CA PHE A 76 5.11 -12.87 11.00
C PHE A 76 5.39 -12.87 9.50
N TRP A 77 5.33 -11.68 8.91
CA TRP A 77 5.85 -11.45 7.57
C TRP A 77 6.95 -10.40 7.56
N TYR A 78 7.84 -10.51 6.58
CA TYR A 78 8.76 -9.44 6.20
C TYR A 78 8.56 -9.10 4.72
N TYR A 79 8.97 -7.90 4.32
CA TYR A 79 9.01 -7.51 2.91
C TYR A 79 10.37 -6.89 2.61
N ALA A 80 11.00 -7.27 1.51
CA ALA A 80 12.24 -6.66 1.08
C ALA A 80 12.16 -6.16 -0.35
N ARG A 81 12.86 -5.06 -0.60
CA ARG A 81 12.88 -4.40 -1.89
C ARG A 81 14.27 -3.84 -2.17
N GLU A 82 14.82 -4.19 -3.32
CA GLU A 82 16.05 -3.63 -3.85
C GLU A 82 15.77 -2.28 -4.56
N LEU A 83 16.59 -1.26 -4.27
CA LEU A 83 16.55 0.04 -4.91
C LEU A 83 17.47 0.04 -6.15
N GLY A 84 17.35 1.05 -7.03
CA GLY A 84 18.12 1.08 -8.29
C GLY A 84 19.64 1.08 -8.10
N ASN A 85 20.12 1.56 -6.95
CA ASN A 85 21.54 1.55 -6.56
C ASN A 85 21.95 0.29 -5.76
N GLY A 86 21.11 -0.74 -5.72
CA GLY A 86 21.36 -2.02 -5.05
C GLY A 86 21.10 -2.02 -3.54
N VAL A 87 20.80 -0.88 -2.91
CA VAL A 87 20.44 -0.85 -1.48
C VAL A 87 19.14 -1.62 -1.27
N VAL A 88 19.10 -2.50 -0.27
CA VAL A 88 17.89 -3.24 0.08
C VAL A 88 17.19 -2.56 1.24
N THR A 89 15.89 -2.27 1.07
CA THR A 89 14.99 -1.84 2.13
C THR A 89 14.22 -3.04 2.64
N LEU A 90 14.21 -3.24 3.95
CA LEU A 90 13.67 -4.41 4.63
C LEU A 90 12.63 -3.98 5.67
N ARG A 91 11.39 -4.40 5.49
CA ARG A 91 10.29 -4.14 6.43
C ARG A 91 10.09 -5.33 7.36
N LEU A 92 10.12 -5.08 8.67
CA LEU A 92 10.08 -6.10 9.71
C LEU A 92 9.06 -5.77 10.80
N PRO A 93 8.37 -6.74 11.40
CA PRO A 93 7.51 -6.49 12.55
C PRO A 93 8.29 -5.84 13.70
N ARG A 94 7.72 -4.80 14.32
CA ARG A 94 8.28 -4.10 15.50
C ARG A 94 8.62 -5.08 16.62
N GLU A 95 7.85 -6.16 16.74
CA GLU A 95 8.03 -7.20 17.74
C GLU A 95 9.40 -7.90 17.63
N LEU A 96 10.01 -7.92 16.43
CA LEU A 96 11.33 -8.48 16.19
C LEU A 96 12.48 -7.55 16.61
N PHE A 97 12.18 -6.38 17.19
CA PHE A 97 13.17 -5.42 17.70
C PHE A 97 13.05 -5.28 19.21
N SER A 98 14.18 -5.19 19.92
CA SER A 98 14.22 -4.71 21.30
C SER A 98 13.63 -3.29 21.44
N GLY A 99 13.14 -2.91 22.62
CA GLY A 99 12.53 -1.59 22.82
C GLY A 99 13.46 -0.43 22.44
N LYS A 100 14.74 -0.51 22.78
CA LYS A 100 15.75 0.50 22.42
C LYS A 100 16.02 0.53 20.92
N ALA A 101 16.20 -0.63 20.28
CA ALA A 101 16.45 -0.72 18.84
C ALA A 101 15.25 -0.22 18.03
N ALA A 102 14.04 -0.57 18.48
CA ALA A 102 12.82 -0.05 17.90
C ALA A 102 12.82 1.48 17.96
N SER A 103 12.99 2.08 19.14
CA SER A 103 13.00 3.54 19.29
C SER A 103 14.05 4.26 18.43
N ILE A 104 15.23 3.66 18.21
CA ILE A 104 16.25 4.24 17.33
C ILE A 104 15.85 4.11 15.85
N THR A 105 15.30 2.96 15.45
CA THR A 105 14.84 2.70 14.08
C THR A 105 13.60 3.53 13.73
N MET A 106 12.85 3.96 14.75
CA MET A 106 11.77 4.94 14.61
C MET A 106 12.27 6.35 14.34
N TYR A 107 13.52 6.70 14.66
CA TYR A 107 13.97 8.09 14.61
C TYR A 107 14.07 8.68 13.18
N PRO A 108 14.47 7.93 12.13
CA PRO A 108 14.46 8.43 10.75
C PRO A 108 13.05 8.58 10.18
N ASP A 109 12.07 7.90 10.78
CA ASP A 109 10.66 8.03 10.48
C ASP A 109 10.01 8.64 11.72
N ASP A 110 10.14 9.98 11.90
CA ASP A 110 9.49 10.76 12.97
C ASP A 110 7.98 10.48 13.12
N TYR A 111 7.41 9.74 12.17
CA TYR A 111 6.04 9.34 12.03
C TYR A 111 5.80 7.83 12.21
N TYR A 112 6.81 7.00 12.51
CA TYR A 112 6.64 5.56 12.61
C TYR A 112 5.72 5.10 13.75
N LYS A 113 4.61 4.39 13.46
CA LYS A 113 3.87 3.53 14.42
C LYS A 113 3.12 2.35 13.76
N SER A 114 3.38 1.99 12.51
CA SER A 114 2.57 1.04 11.71
C SER A 114 2.75 -0.45 12.04
N GLY A 115 3.24 -0.79 13.24
CA GLY A 115 3.54 -2.17 13.64
C GLY A 115 4.76 -2.81 12.94
N TYR A 116 5.27 -2.25 11.83
CA TYR A 116 6.40 -2.78 11.04
C TYR A 116 7.53 -1.77 10.72
N LEU A 117 8.71 -1.93 11.31
CA LEU A 117 9.87 -1.04 11.14
C LEU A 117 10.64 -1.36 9.86
N TRP A 118 11.15 -0.33 9.20
CA TRP A 118 12.07 -0.51 8.10
C TRP A 118 13.52 -0.59 8.61
N LYS A 119 14.33 -1.42 7.95
CA LYS A 119 15.80 -1.39 7.96
C LYS A 119 16.41 -1.25 6.56
N THR A 120 17.60 -0.65 6.45
CA THR A 120 18.39 -0.63 5.21
C THR A 120 19.55 -1.61 5.32
N LEU A 121 19.78 -2.36 4.24
CA LEU A 121 20.90 -3.26 4.06
C LEU A 121 21.76 -2.78 2.90
N PHE A 122 23.06 -3.01 3.00
CA PHE A 122 23.99 -2.90 1.89
C PHE A 122 23.61 -3.88 0.76
N PRO A 123 24.00 -3.58 -0.48
CA PRO A 123 23.74 -4.48 -1.61
C PRO A 123 24.26 -5.90 -1.37
N ILE A 124 23.69 -6.84 -2.11
CA ILE A 124 24.04 -8.26 -2.01
C ILE A 124 25.54 -8.43 -2.30
N GLY A 125 26.21 -9.26 -1.49
CA GLY A 125 27.65 -9.53 -1.62
C GLY A 125 28.57 -8.45 -1.04
N TYR A 126 28.06 -7.52 -0.23
CA TYR A 126 28.90 -6.62 0.58
C TYR A 126 29.47 -7.37 1.78
N ASP A 127 30.76 -7.66 1.70
CA ASP A 127 31.57 -8.34 2.71
C ASP A 127 32.36 -7.34 3.57
N ARG A 128 33.22 -7.87 4.44
CA ARG A 128 34.01 -7.09 5.39
C ARG A 128 34.86 -6.01 4.71
N GLU A 129 35.57 -6.37 3.64
CA GLU A 129 36.47 -5.50 2.91
C GLU A 129 35.70 -4.38 2.21
N LYS A 130 34.57 -4.70 1.55
CA LYS A 130 33.71 -3.69 0.93
C LYS A 130 33.15 -2.69 1.93
N ILE A 131 32.72 -3.14 3.10
CA ILE A 131 32.22 -2.23 4.15
C ILE A 131 33.30 -1.26 4.63
N ILE A 132 34.55 -1.71 4.73
CA ILE A 132 35.68 -0.83 5.06
C ILE A 132 35.87 0.24 3.98
N GLN A 133 35.85 -0.14 2.70
CA GLN A 133 35.95 0.79 1.57
C GLN A 133 34.80 1.80 1.55
N VAL A 134 33.58 1.36 1.87
CA VAL A 134 32.43 2.26 2.02
C VAL A 134 32.69 3.35 3.06
N VAL A 135 33.28 2.99 4.20
CA VAL A 135 33.61 3.98 5.25
C VAL A 135 34.64 4.98 4.75
N GLU A 136 35.70 4.50 4.10
CA GLU A 136 36.76 5.33 3.52
C GLU A 136 36.19 6.35 2.53
N GLU A 137 35.44 5.86 1.54
CA GLU A 137 34.91 6.69 0.48
C GLU A 137 33.83 7.66 0.99
N ALA A 138 32.91 7.20 1.85
CA ALA A 138 31.87 8.07 2.41
C ALA A 138 32.45 9.19 3.28
N LEU A 139 33.52 8.92 4.03
CA LEU A 139 34.24 9.94 4.82
C LEU A 139 35.03 10.91 3.93
N ALA A 140 35.55 10.46 2.79
CA ALA A 140 36.20 11.33 1.81
C ALA A 140 35.18 12.22 1.07
N ASN A 141 33.95 11.73 0.89
CA ASN A 141 32.85 12.41 0.20
C ASN A 141 31.76 12.87 1.18
N GLU A 142 32.16 13.43 2.31
CA GLU A 142 31.23 13.90 3.33
C GLU A 142 30.34 15.06 2.83
N ASP A 143 29.06 15.01 3.18
CA ASP A 143 28.16 16.15 3.12
C ASP A 143 28.10 16.86 4.47
N ILE A 144 28.95 17.88 4.58
CA ILE A 144 29.10 18.71 5.79
C ILE A 144 27.77 19.40 6.16
N THR A 145 26.92 19.70 5.17
CA THR A 145 25.64 20.39 5.41
C THR A 145 24.63 19.51 6.15
N GLN A 146 24.73 18.19 5.99
CA GLN A 146 23.87 17.21 6.63
C GLN A 146 24.45 16.61 7.92
N ARG A 147 25.68 17.01 8.30
CA ARG A 147 26.34 16.56 9.53
C ARG A 147 25.51 16.93 10.75
N LYS A 148 25.30 15.96 11.65
CA LYS A 148 24.63 16.15 12.95
C LYS A 148 25.51 15.67 14.09
N LYS A 149 25.20 16.07 15.32
CA LYS A 149 25.95 15.61 16.50
C LYS A 149 25.90 14.07 16.59
N GLY A 150 27.05 13.42 16.44
CA GLY A 150 27.18 11.95 16.50
C GLY A 150 26.83 11.23 15.18
N GLN A 151 26.64 11.97 14.08
CA GLN A 151 26.27 11.42 12.78
C GLN A 151 26.98 12.19 11.65
N ILE A 152 27.65 11.46 10.77
CA ILE A 152 28.21 11.94 9.51
C ILE A 152 27.39 11.35 8.37
N VAL A 153 27.17 12.14 7.32
CA VAL A 153 26.51 11.72 6.09
C VAL A 153 27.52 11.87 4.96
N GLY A 154 27.70 10.83 4.17
CA GLY A 154 28.61 10.83 3.04
C GLY A 154 28.06 10.02 1.87
N TYR A 155 28.79 9.99 0.77
CA TYR A 155 28.38 9.31 -0.46
C TYR A 155 29.46 8.36 -0.96
N ILE A 156 29.03 7.22 -1.53
CA ILE A 156 29.88 6.35 -2.34
C ILE A 156 29.38 6.36 -3.79
N ASN A 157 30.26 6.05 -4.73
CA ASN A 157 30.03 6.15 -6.17
C ASN A 157 29.46 7.53 -6.55
N LYS A 158 30.00 8.60 -5.96
CA LYS A 158 29.43 9.96 -6.05
C LYS A 158 29.21 10.44 -7.50
N ASP A 159 30.08 10.01 -8.40
CA ASP A 159 30.12 10.40 -9.80
C ASP A 159 29.33 9.46 -10.74
N ASP A 160 28.82 8.33 -10.23
CA ASP A 160 27.94 7.43 -10.99
C ASP A 160 26.49 7.57 -10.51
N PRO A 161 25.62 8.26 -11.28
CA PRO A 161 24.23 8.47 -10.89
C PRO A 161 23.48 7.18 -10.57
N LEU A 162 23.74 6.06 -11.26
CA LEU A 162 22.94 4.83 -11.08
C LEU A 162 23.32 4.08 -9.79
N SER A 163 24.60 4.12 -9.40
CA SER A 163 25.12 3.40 -8.24
C SER A 163 25.44 4.29 -7.03
N LYS A 164 25.25 5.61 -7.15
CA LYS A 164 25.43 6.58 -6.06
C LYS A 164 24.61 6.16 -4.85
N MET A 165 25.27 6.05 -3.71
CA MET A 165 24.63 5.62 -2.47
C MET A 165 24.97 6.56 -1.33
N LYS A 166 23.92 6.97 -0.60
CA LYS A 166 24.05 7.81 0.59
C LYS A 166 24.29 6.92 1.80
N ILE A 167 25.33 7.22 2.57
CA ILE A 167 25.79 6.48 3.73
C ILE A 167 25.66 7.33 4.99
N VAL A 168 25.22 6.70 6.07
CA VAL A 168 25.20 7.28 7.41
C VAL A 168 26.25 6.59 8.28
N ILE A 169 27.13 7.38 8.88
CA ILE A 169 28.14 6.94 9.85
C ILE A 169 27.79 7.49 11.22
N GLN A 170 27.45 6.62 12.16
CA GLN A 170 27.19 6.98 13.55
C GLN A 170 28.47 6.85 14.37
N HIS A 171 28.79 7.86 15.19
CA HIS A 171 30.01 7.87 15.99
C HIS A 171 29.79 8.46 17.39
N ARG A 172 30.64 8.09 18.35
CA ARG A 172 30.69 8.68 19.69
C ARG A 172 32.13 8.97 20.09
N GLY A 173 32.44 10.25 20.26
CA GLY A 173 33.84 10.68 20.37
C GLY A 173 34.57 10.34 19.06
N LYS A 174 35.71 9.66 19.17
CA LYS A 174 36.49 9.16 18.03
C LYS A 174 35.97 7.84 17.48
N GLU A 175 35.18 7.08 18.22
CA GLU A 175 34.82 5.73 17.82
C GLU A 175 33.61 5.72 16.88
N ILE A 176 33.75 5.10 15.71
CA ILE A 176 32.62 4.74 14.84
C ILE A 176 31.83 3.62 15.51
N LYS A 177 30.51 3.78 15.59
CA LYS A 177 29.58 2.84 16.24
C LYS A 177 28.77 2.01 15.25
N SER A 178 28.41 2.59 14.11
CA SER A 178 27.65 1.90 13.06
C SER A 178 27.78 2.65 11.75
N VAL A 179 27.61 1.92 10.64
CA VAL A 179 27.65 2.43 9.27
C VAL A 179 26.57 1.71 8.47
N PHE A 180 25.74 2.45 7.75
CA PHE A 180 24.63 1.88 6.99
C PHE A 180 24.15 2.77 5.85
N PRO A 181 23.54 2.21 4.79
CA PRO A 181 22.89 3.01 3.76
C PRO A 181 21.75 3.84 4.35
N ALA A 182 21.66 5.10 3.96
CA ALA A 182 20.59 5.99 4.41
C ALA A 182 19.20 5.55 3.91
N TRP A 183 18.17 6.00 4.62
CA TRP A 183 16.78 5.88 4.20
C TRP A 183 16.47 6.69 2.94
N THR A 184 16.94 7.93 2.93
CA THR A 184 16.80 8.85 1.82
C THR A 184 17.95 8.65 0.84
N GLN A 185 17.82 7.66 -0.04
CA GLN A 185 18.78 7.48 -1.12
C GLN A 185 18.69 8.63 -2.14
N PRO A 186 19.79 8.96 -2.86
CA PRO A 186 19.78 9.98 -3.89
C PRO A 186 18.72 9.71 -4.96
N ASN A 187 18.17 10.79 -5.52
CA ASN A 187 17.19 10.71 -6.60
C ASN A 187 17.84 10.63 -8.00
N THR A 188 19.13 10.93 -8.13
CA THR A 188 19.88 10.81 -9.38
C THR A 188 20.09 9.33 -9.71
N GLY A 189 19.81 8.92 -10.95
CA GLY A 189 19.93 7.55 -11.46
C GLY A 189 19.07 6.47 -10.79
N ASN A 190 18.48 6.79 -9.64
CA ASN A 190 17.51 5.96 -8.97
C ASN A 190 16.16 6.13 -9.68
N ASN A 191 15.84 5.22 -10.62
CA ASN A 191 14.44 4.99 -11.01
C ASN A 191 13.59 4.54 -9.79
N GLY A 192 14.25 4.21 -8.67
CA GLY A 192 13.70 3.92 -7.37
C GLY A 192 13.38 5.19 -6.57
N LYS A 193 12.08 5.38 -6.35
CA LYS A 193 11.47 6.30 -5.38
C LYS A 193 12.31 6.39 -4.09
N PRO A 194 12.95 7.53 -3.75
CA PRO A 194 13.41 7.80 -2.40
C PRO A 194 12.29 7.47 -1.40
N TYR A 195 12.65 6.94 -0.23
CA TYR A 195 11.69 6.51 0.78
C TYR A 195 10.66 7.61 1.07
N SER A 196 9.42 7.42 0.58
CA SER A 196 8.29 8.27 0.87
C SER A 196 7.35 7.57 1.86
N HIS A 197 6.60 8.34 2.64
CA HIS A 197 5.66 7.77 3.61
C HIS A 197 4.58 6.90 2.93
N TYR A 198 4.27 7.23 1.68
CA TYR A 198 3.32 6.48 0.88
C TYR A 198 3.89 5.12 0.46
N ASP A 199 5.18 5.04 0.12
CA ASP A 199 5.86 3.74 -0.10
C ASP A 199 6.02 2.95 1.22
N ASN A 200 6.10 3.63 2.38
CA ASN A 200 6.08 2.96 3.69
C ASN A 200 4.76 2.22 3.94
N ILE A 201 3.61 2.80 3.62
CA ILE A 201 2.30 2.12 3.83
C ILE A 201 1.88 1.31 2.60
N GLY A 202 2.23 1.76 1.40
CA GLY A 202 1.89 1.19 0.11
C GLY A 202 3.08 0.71 -0.68
N PHE A 203 3.40 -0.56 -0.53
CA PHE A 203 4.46 -1.17 -1.30
C PHE A 203 3.79 -2.06 -2.35
N VAL A 204 3.84 -1.61 -3.60
CA VAL A 204 3.55 -2.48 -4.75
C VAL A 204 4.66 -3.52 -4.78
N ILE A 205 4.29 -4.79 -4.72
CA ILE A 205 5.25 -5.86 -4.50
C ILE A 205 5.86 -6.44 -5.79
N ALA A 206 5.89 -5.65 -6.87
CA ALA A 206 6.43 -6.09 -8.15
C ALA A 206 7.75 -5.42 -8.53
N GLN A 207 8.47 -6.11 -9.42
CA GLN A 207 9.69 -5.77 -10.17
C GLN A 207 10.95 -5.41 -9.39
N SER A 208 10.84 -5.06 -8.11
CA SER A 208 11.98 -4.68 -7.24
C SER A 208 12.03 -5.45 -5.93
N THR A 209 11.25 -6.53 -5.83
CA THR A 209 11.16 -7.35 -4.62
C THR A 209 12.39 -8.22 -4.50
N GLU A 210 12.98 -8.18 -3.30
CA GLU A 210 14.13 -9.01 -2.96
C GLU A 210 13.65 -10.25 -2.19
N TYR A 211 13.91 -11.44 -2.74
CA TYR A 211 13.46 -12.70 -2.15
C TYR A 211 14.58 -13.41 -1.37
N PHE A 212 15.82 -12.94 -1.46
CA PHE A 212 16.99 -13.59 -0.87
C PHE A 212 17.03 -15.09 -1.24
N ASN A 213 16.96 -15.97 -0.25
CA ASN A 213 16.95 -17.42 -0.42
C ASN A 213 15.55 -18.01 -0.71
N ASP A 214 14.50 -17.21 -0.89
CA ASP A 214 13.14 -17.67 -1.21
C ASP A 214 12.81 -17.72 -2.71
N GLU A 215 13.71 -17.32 -3.61
CA GLU A 215 13.43 -17.25 -5.06
C GLU A 215 12.87 -18.57 -5.63
N VAL A 216 13.34 -19.71 -5.13
CA VAL A 216 12.86 -21.04 -5.53
C VAL A 216 11.36 -21.24 -5.32
N LYS A 217 10.73 -20.50 -4.39
CA LYS A 217 9.29 -20.55 -4.12
C LYS A 217 8.46 -19.88 -5.22
N LEU A 218 9.05 -18.97 -6.00
CA LEU A 218 8.36 -18.31 -7.13
C LEU A 218 7.98 -19.30 -8.24
N TYR A 219 8.75 -20.37 -8.38
CA TYR A 219 8.52 -21.40 -9.40
C TYR A 219 7.59 -22.52 -8.91
N GLN A 220 7.10 -22.44 -7.67
CA GLN A 220 6.14 -23.42 -7.18
C GLN A 220 4.79 -23.19 -7.84
N PRO A 221 4.17 -24.23 -8.43
CA PRO A 221 2.86 -24.08 -9.05
C PRO A 221 1.82 -23.70 -7.98
N SER A 222 0.93 -22.78 -8.32
CA SER A 222 -0.24 -22.49 -7.47
C SER A 222 -1.11 -23.74 -7.37
N ILE A 223 -1.40 -24.16 -6.14
CA ILE A 223 -2.28 -25.29 -5.84
C ILE A 223 -3.52 -24.74 -5.15
N PHE A 224 -4.69 -25.11 -5.67
CA PHE A 224 -5.99 -24.80 -5.07
C PHE A 224 -6.47 -26.00 -4.26
N ASN A 225 -7.09 -25.73 -3.12
CA ASN A 225 -7.56 -26.77 -2.21
C ASN A 225 -9.02 -26.57 -1.75
N PHE A 226 -9.72 -25.58 -2.29
CA PHE A 226 -11.06 -25.20 -1.79
C PHE A 226 -12.16 -26.25 -2.05
N THR A 227 -11.88 -27.26 -2.87
CA THR A 227 -12.75 -28.42 -3.11
C THR A 227 -12.45 -29.59 -2.17
N GLY A 228 -11.41 -29.49 -1.34
CA GLY A 228 -10.86 -30.59 -0.55
C GLY A 228 -9.75 -31.37 -1.25
N ASP A 229 -9.74 -31.36 -2.59
CA ASP A 229 -8.70 -31.98 -3.42
C ASP A 229 -7.78 -30.93 -4.04
N ARG A 230 -6.53 -31.32 -4.30
CA ARG A 230 -5.54 -30.45 -4.94
C ARG A 230 -5.76 -30.45 -6.45
N PHE A 231 -5.92 -29.27 -7.06
CA PHE A 231 -6.00 -29.13 -8.51
C PHE A 231 -5.22 -27.93 -9.04
N LYS A 232 -5.03 -27.86 -10.37
CA LYS A 232 -4.19 -26.86 -11.05
C LYS A 232 -5.03 -25.72 -11.65
N VAL A 233 -4.35 -24.62 -12.01
CA VAL A 233 -4.98 -23.40 -12.58
C VAL A 233 -5.86 -23.68 -13.79
N ASN A 234 -5.46 -24.58 -14.69
CA ASN A 234 -6.24 -24.93 -15.88
C ASN A 234 -7.59 -25.59 -15.58
N GLU A 235 -7.76 -26.13 -14.37
CA GLU A 235 -9.00 -26.76 -13.92
C GLU A 235 -9.89 -25.80 -13.12
N LEU A 236 -9.43 -24.57 -12.84
CA LEU A 236 -10.17 -23.58 -12.07
C LEU A 236 -11.61 -23.32 -12.58
N PRO A 237 -11.88 -23.25 -13.89
CA PRO A 237 -13.26 -23.09 -14.38
C PRO A 237 -14.19 -24.27 -14.04
N LEU A 238 -13.65 -25.47 -13.88
CA LEU A 238 -14.43 -26.67 -13.54
C LEU A 238 -14.91 -26.64 -12.08
N TYR A 239 -14.08 -26.08 -11.20
CA TYR A 239 -14.32 -26.04 -9.76
C TYR A 239 -14.90 -24.71 -9.26
N THR A 240 -14.94 -23.67 -10.08
CA THR A 240 -15.53 -22.39 -9.70
C THR A 240 -17.01 -22.55 -9.31
N PRO A 241 -17.43 -22.04 -8.13
CA PRO A 241 -18.81 -22.14 -7.67
C PRO A 241 -19.82 -21.67 -8.71
N ARG A 242 -20.95 -22.38 -8.81
CA ARG A 242 -21.99 -22.10 -9.81
C ARG A 242 -22.53 -20.67 -9.73
N LEU A 243 -22.64 -20.14 -8.51
CA LEU A 243 -23.06 -18.75 -8.25
C LEU A 243 -22.22 -17.71 -9.02
N PHE A 244 -20.94 -18.01 -9.22
CA PHE A 244 -20.00 -17.13 -9.91
C PHE A 244 -19.93 -17.46 -11.39
N ARG A 245 -19.81 -18.76 -11.71
CA ARG A 245 -19.68 -19.26 -13.09
C ARG A 245 -20.87 -18.87 -13.96
N ASP A 246 -22.09 -18.96 -13.43
CA ASP A 246 -23.33 -18.72 -14.18
C ASP A 246 -23.79 -17.24 -14.09
N ARG A 247 -22.97 -16.33 -13.53
CA ARG A 247 -23.31 -14.91 -13.36
C ARG A 247 -23.66 -14.24 -14.69
N ASN A 248 -24.75 -13.48 -14.71
CA ASN A 248 -25.03 -12.55 -15.81
C ASN A 248 -24.09 -11.33 -15.73
N ASN A 249 -23.49 -10.95 -16.85
CA ASN A 249 -22.51 -9.86 -16.92
C ASN A 249 -23.13 -8.52 -17.37
N PRO A 250 -22.52 -7.38 -17.00
CA PRO A 250 -22.97 -6.07 -17.46
C PRO A 250 -23.02 -6.00 -18.99
N LYS A 251 -24.15 -5.57 -19.55
CA LYS A 251 -24.32 -5.34 -20.99
C LYS A 251 -23.94 -3.90 -21.33
N ALA A 252 -23.45 -3.67 -22.55
CA ALA A 252 -23.00 -2.35 -23.00
C ALA A 252 -24.08 -1.25 -22.92
N GLU A 253 -25.36 -1.62 -23.10
CA GLU A 253 -26.50 -0.70 -23.08
C GLU A 253 -27.14 -0.54 -21.69
N GLN A 254 -26.72 -1.32 -20.69
CA GLN A 254 -27.30 -1.30 -19.35
C GLN A 254 -26.49 -0.39 -18.42
N SER A 255 -27.18 0.44 -17.63
CA SER A 255 -26.55 1.13 -16.50
C SER A 255 -25.90 0.12 -15.56
N LEU A 256 -24.64 0.37 -15.17
CA LEU A 256 -23.94 -0.51 -14.24
C LEU A 256 -24.63 -0.52 -12.86
N SER A 257 -25.20 0.61 -12.45
CA SER A 257 -25.97 0.71 -11.21
C SER A 257 -27.19 -0.22 -11.24
N ASP A 258 -27.89 -0.29 -12.37
CA ASP A 258 -29.04 -1.18 -12.53
C ASP A 258 -28.63 -2.66 -12.55
N TRP A 259 -27.51 -2.99 -13.18
CA TRP A 259 -26.95 -4.34 -13.13
C TRP A 259 -26.59 -4.74 -11.69
N LYS A 260 -25.92 -3.86 -10.93
CA LYS A 260 -25.55 -4.11 -9.53
C LYS A 260 -26.78 -4.36 -8.65
N LYS A 261 -27.83 -3.54 -8.78
CA LYS A 261 -29.10 -3.74 -8.07
C LYS A 261 -29.72 -5.10 -8.40
N SER A 262 -29.75 -5.46 -9.68
CA SER A 262 -30.25 -6.78 -10.10
C SER A 262 -29.41 -7.91 -9.51
N ARG A 263 -28.08 -7.78 -9.50
CA ARG A 263 -27.16 -8.78 -8.95
C ARG A 263 -27.32 -8.94 -7.44
N ILE A 264 -27.49 -7.85 -6.69
CA ILE A 264 -27.78 -7.90 -5.25
C ILE A 264 -29.06 -8.69 -4.97
N ILE A 265 -30.12 -8.43 -5.75
CA ILE A 265 -31.39 -9.16 -5.62
C ILE A 265 -31.19 -10.66 -5.91
N GLU A 266 -30.39 -11.00 -6.92
CA GLU A 266 -30.05 -12.38 -7.25
C GLU A 266 -29.30 -13.07 -6.11
N LEU A 267 -28.25 -12.44 -5.57
CA LEU A 267 -27.44 -12.97 -4.46
C LEU A 267 -28.30 -13.19 -3.20
N ASN A 268 -29.18 -12.23 -2.87
CA ASN A 268 -30.07 -12.32 -1.71
C ASN A 268 -31.12 -13.44 -1.84
N ARG A 269 -31.62 -13.68 -3.06
CA ARG A 269 -32.61 -14.73 -3.34
C ARG A 269 -31.99 -16.10 -3.59
N CYS A 270 -30.66 -16.18 -3.67
CA CYS A 270 -29.98 -17.42 -4.01
C CYS A 270 -30.06 -18.42 -2.85
N SER A 271 -30.76 -19.52 -3.08
CA SER A 271 -30.81 -20.67 -2.17
C SER A 271 -29.90 -21.76 -2.70
N LEU A 272 -28.81 -22.02 -1.99
CA LEU A 272 -27.84 -23.06 -2.31
C LEU A 272 -27.93 -24.17 -1.28
N ASP A 273 -27.65 -25.40 -1.70
CA ASP A 273 -27.45 -26.50 -0.77
C ASP A 273 -26.19 -26.29 0.08
N ARG A 274 -25.99 -27.16 1.08
CA ARG A 274 -24.85 -27.06 2.00
C ARG A 274 -23.51 -27.19 1.26
N GLU A 275 -23.42 -28.07 0.28
CA GLU A 275 -22.17 -28.33 -0.44
C GLU A 275 -21.72 -27.11 -1.25
N GLN A 276 -22.63 -26.49 -1.99
CA GLN A 276 -22.34 -25.25 -2.74
C GLN A 276 -22.03 -24.07 -1.81
N ASN A 277 -22.71 -23.98 -0.66
CA ASN A 277 -22.40 -23.00 0.38
C ASN A 277 -20.98 -23.17 0.94
N ASP A 278 -20.61 -24.40 1.26
CA ASP A 278 -19.27 -24.73 1.77
C ASP A 278 -18.21 -24.45 0.71
N LEU A 279 -18.50 -24.76 -0.56
CA LEU A 279 -17.62 -24.47 -1.68
C LEU A 279 -17.37 -22.97 -1.87
N ILE A 280 -18.41 -22.12 -1.76
CA ILE A 280 -18.25 -20.65 -1.83
C ILE A 280 -17.37 -20.17 -0.68
N TYR A 281 -17.64 -20.61 0.55
CA TYR A 281 -16.86 -20.22 1.71
C TYR A 281 -15.38 -20.62 1.54
N ASN A 282 -15.12 -21.86 1.11
CA ASN A 282 -13.76 -22.34 0.89
C ASN A 282 -13.07 -21.58 -0.26
N TYR A 283 -13.79 -21.26 -1.34
CA TYR A 283 -13.25 -20.48 -2.46
C TYR A 283 -12.76 -19.10 -2.01
N LEU A 284 -13.55 -18.41 -1.18
CA LEU A 284 -13.20 -17.08 -0.65
C LEU A 284 -12.02 -17.13 0.34
N ASN A 285 -11.76 -18.30 0.92
CA ASN A 285 -10.68 -18.54 1.88
C ASN A 285 -9.54 -19.38 1.28
N ASP A 286 -9.46 -19.51 -0.05
CA ASP A 286 -8.35 -20.17 -0.72
C ASP A 286 -7.15 -19.23 -0.81
N PHE A 287 -6.01 -19.67 -0.25
CA PHE A 287 -4.80 -18.88 -0.22
C PHE A 287 -4.31 -18.51 -1.63
N SER A 288 -4.35 -19.44 -2.59
CA SER A 288 -3.83 -19.21 -3.93
C SER A 288 -4.69 -18.18 -4.68
N LEU A 289 -6.02 -18.24 -4.55
CA LEU A 289 -6.91 -17.24 -5.13
C LEU A 289 -6.72 -15.86 -4.49
N VAL A 290 -6.62 -15.78 -3.17
CA VAL A 290 -6.49 -14.49 -2.48
C VAL A 290 -5.12 -13.85 -2.73
N LYS A 291 -4.08 -14.67 -2.81
CA LYS A 291 -2.68 -14.22 -2.92
C LYS A 291 -2.23 -14.00 -4.35
N TYR A 292 -2.50 -14.93 -5.27
CA TYR A 292 -1.85 -15.01 -6.59
C TYR A 292 -2.81 -14.78 -7.75
N TYR A 293 -4.01 -14.22 -7.51
CA TYR A 293 -4.93 -13.99 -8.62
C TYR A 293 -4.35 -13.13 -9.75
N PRO A 294 -3.53 -12.08 -9.53
CA PRO A 294 -3.04 -11.26 -10.64
C PRO A 294 -2.25 -12.08 -11.66
N GLU A 295 -1.40 -12.99 -11.19
CA GLU A 295 -0.63 -13.91 -12.02
C GLU A 295 -1.53 -14.96 -12.69
N ILE A 296 -2.49 -15.52 -11.92
CA ILE A 296 -3.44 -16.52 -12.42
C ILE A 296 -4.29 -15.95 -13.57
N ILE A 297 -4.88 -14.77 -13.38
CA ILE A 297 -5.75 -14.15 -14.38
C ILE A 297 -4.94 -13.63 -15.57
N SER A 298 -3.76 -13.04 -15.34
CA SER A 298 -2.88 -12.61 -16.43
C SER A 298 -2.51 -13.80 -17.31
N GLY A 299 -2.04 -14.89 -16.71
CA GLY A 299 -1.71 -16.13 -17.45
C GLY A 299 -2.91 -16.74 -18.18
N ALA A 300 -4.12 -16.68 -17.60
CA ALA A 300 -5.34 -17.12 -18.28
C ALA A 300 -5.62 -16.27 -19.54
N TYR A 301 -5.48 -14.96 -19.47
CA TYR A 301 -5.66 -14.08 -20.63
C TYR A 301 -4.55 -14.23 -21.67
N SER A 302 -3.31 -14.50 -21.24
CA SER A 302 -2.19 -14.75 -22.16
C SER A 302 -2.38 -16.03 -22.98
N HIS A 303 -2.90 -17.09 -22.35
CA HIS A 303 -2.90 -18.44 -22.94
C HIS A 303 -4.27 -18.96 -23.37
N ALA A 304 -5.37 -18.41 -22.84
CA ALA A 304 -6.74 -18.90 -23.07
C ALA A 304 -7.73 -17.80 -23.49
N TRP A 305 -7.23 -16.69 -24.06
CA TRP A 305 -8.07 -15.56 -24.48
C TRP A 305 -9.25 -15.96 -25.37
N GLU A 306 -9.04 -16.81 -26.38
CA GLU A 306 -10.14 -17.22 -27.28
C GLU A 306 -11.26 -17.94 -26.54
N LEU A 307 -10.94 -18.73 -25.50
CA LEU A 307 -11.94 -19.39 -24.68
C LEU A 307 -12.65 -18.38 -23.77
N ILE A 308 -11.90 -17.49 -23.13
CA ILE A 308 -12.43 -16.42 -22.27
C ILE A 308 -13.39 -15.51 -23.06
N ALA A 309 -13.02 -15.13 -24.28
CA ALA A 309 -13.81 -14.23 -25.11
C ALA A 309 -15.14 -14.85 -25.60
N ASN A 310 -15.21 -16.19 -25.69
CA ASN A 310 -16.35 -16.90 -26.31
C ASN A 310 -17.21 -17.70 -25.32
N ASP A 311 -16.70 -18.01 -24.12
CA ASP A 311 -17.42 -18.78 -23.10
C ASP A 311 -17.62 -17.96 -21.82
N THR A 312 -18.87 -17.56 -21.56
CA THR A 312 -19.26 -16.78 -20.38
C THR A 312 -18.87 -17.42 -19.05
N SER A 313 -18.92 -18.76 -18.96
CA SER A 313 -18.57 -19.51 -17.76
C SER A 313 -17.06 -19.46 -17.50
N ILE A 314 -16.25 -19.62 -18.54
CA ILE A 314 -14.78 -19.48 -18.46
C ILE A 314 -14.39 -18.03 -18.15
N TYR A 315 -15.03 -17.06 -18.81
CA TYR A 315 -14.88 -15.64 -18.52
C TYR A 315 -15.15 -15.36 -17.03
N ASN A 316 -16.30 -15.79 -16.53
CA ASN A 316 -16.70 -15.56 -15.13
C ASN A 316 -15.77 -16.22 -14.12
N SER A 317 -15.26 -17.40 -14.44
CA SER A 317 -14.27 -18.10 -13.63
C SER A 317 -12.94 -17.34 -13.56
N SER A 318 -12.60 -16.61 -14.63
CA SER A 318 -11.40 -15.76 -14.71
C SER A 318 -11.58 -14.40 -14.00
N GLN A 319 -12.82 -13.99 -13.66
CA GLN A 319 -13.11 -12.75 -12.94
C GLN A 319 -12.99 -12.92 -11.41
N VAL A 320 -11.81 -13.36 -10.92
CA VAL A 320 -11.59 -13.70 -9.50
C VAL A 320 -11.99 -12.57 -8.54
N VAL A 321 -11.67 -11.32 -8.88
CA VAL A 321 -12.02 -10.13 -8.06
C VAL A 321 -13.54 -9.96 -7.94
N GLN A 322 -14.28 -10.12 -9.04
CA GLN A 322 -15.75 -10.08 -9.00
C GLN A 322 -16.32 -11.24 -8.19
N ASN A 323 -15.72 -12.42 -8.28
CA ASN A 323 -16.16 -13.60 -7.53
C ASN A 323 -15.99 -13.37 -6.01
N ILE A 324 -14.89 -12.73 -5.59
CA ILE A 324 -14.68 -12.32 -4.19
C ILE A 324 -15.75 -11.32 -3.75
N VAL A 325 -16.02 -10.28 -4.55
CA VAL A 325 -17.04 -9.26 -4.24
C VAL A 325 -18.44 -9.88 -4.12
N ASP A 326 -18.83 -10.72 -5.08
CA ASP A 326 -20.11 -11.43 -5.05
C ASP A 326 -20.21 -12.34 -3.84
N GLY A 327 -19.13 -13.06 -3.50
CA GLY A 327 -19.10 -13.98 -2.37
C GLY A 327 -19.22 -13.29 -1.01
N ILE A 328 -18.54 -12.16 -0.80
CA ILE A 328 -18.69 -11.36 0.44
C ILE A 328 -20.13 -10.87 0.59
N ASN A 329 -20.71 -10.34 -0.48
CA ASN A 329 -22.11 -9.90 -0.49
C ASN A 329 -23.09 -11.07 -0.28
N TYR A 330 -22.82 -12.24 -0.87
CA TYR A 330 -23.61 -13.44 -0.68
C TYR A 330 -23.63 -13.89 0.79
N LEU A 331 -22.47 -14.00 1.44
CA LEU A 331 -22.37 -14.37 2.85
C LEU A 331 -23.14 -13.36 3.74
N TYR A 332 -23.07 -12.07 3.39
CA TYR A 332 -23.83 -11.02 4.07
C TYR A 332 -25.34 -11.15 3.90
N PHE A 333 -25.84 -11.20 2.66
CA PHE A 333 -27.28 -11.23 2.39
C PHE A 333 -27.96 -12.52 2.85
N THR A 334 -27.23 -13.64 2.89
CA THR A 334 -27.74 -14.92 3.38
C THR A 334 -27.56 -15.13 4.88
N GLY A 335 -27.07 -14.12 5.62
CA GLY A 335 -26.98 -14.16 7.09
C GLY A 335 -25.91 -15.10 7.65
N GLN A 336 -24.86 -15.42 6.86
CA GLN A 336 -23.77 -16.31 7.27
C GLN A 336 -22.69 -15.56 8.07
N SER A 337 -23.07 -14.97 9.20
CA SER A 337 -22.25 -14.03 10.00
C SER A 337 -20.85 -14.57 10.34
N ASP A 338 -20.74 -15.79 10.90
CA ASP A 338 -19.45 -16.35 11.34
C ASP A 338 -18.49 -16.56 10.15
N ARG A 339 -19.03 -17.05 9.02
CA ARG A 339 -18.28 -17.23 7.78
C ARG A 339 -17.84 -15.90 7.19
N LEU A 340 -18.71 -14.89 7.25
CA LEU A 340 -18.40 -13.54 6.77
C LEU A 340 -17.27 -12.91 7.58
N VAL A 341 -17.33 -12.98 8.92
CA VAL A 341 -16.27 -12.48 9.81
C VAL A 341 -14.94 -13.16 9.50
N THR A 342 -14.95 -14.50 9.44
CA THR A 342 -13.74 -15.29 9.17
C THR A 342 -13.14 -14.95 7.79
N THR A 343 -13.99 -14.82 6.77
CA THR A 343 -13.57 -14.48 5.41
C THR A 343 -12.95 -13.08 5.33
N ILE A 344 -13.56 -12.09 5.99
CA ILE A 344 -13.00 -10.72 6.01
C ILE A 344 -11.67 -10.68 6.75
N GLU A 345 -11.54 -11.36 7.89
CA GLU A 345 -10.25 -11.49 8.61
C GLU A 345 -9.18 -12.16 7.74
N PHE A 346 -9.53 -13.27 7.07
CA PHE A 346 -8.62 -13.99 6.18
C PHE A 346 -8.16 -13.12 5.00
N LEU A 347 -9.08 -12.45 4.32
CA LEU A 347 -8.75 -11.58 3.19
C LEU A 347 -7.85 -10.41 3.63
N LEU A 348 -8.18 -9.72 4.72
CA LEU A 348 -7.37 -8.61 5.22
C LEU A 348 -5.96 -9.04 5.63
N ALA A 349 -5.82 -10.25 6.18
CA ALA A 349 -4.53 -10.78 6.60
C ALA A 349 -3.65 -11.26 5.43
N ASN A 350 -4.24 -11.78 4.35
CA ASN A 350 -3.50 -12.47 3.28
C ASN A 350 -3.35 -11.68 1.98
N MET A 351 -4.26 -10.75 1.67
CA MET A 351 -4.17 -9.94 0.46
C MET A 351 -2.91 -9.08 0.44
N VAL A 352 -2.32 -8.94 -0.75
CA VAL A 352 -1.16 -8.09 -1.06
C VAL A 352 -1.38 -7.43 -2.43
N THR A 353 -0.82 -6.26 -2.66
CA THR A 353 -0.94 -5.55 -3.94
C THR A 353 0.28 -5.81 -4.83
N HIS A 354 0.10 -6.61 -5.87
CA HIS A 354 1.18 -7.01 -6.79
C HIS A 354 1.53 -5.96 -7.82
N THR A 355 0.56 -5.45 -8.55
CA THR A 355 0.78 -4.56 -9.70
C THR A 355 0.00 -3.26 -9.56
N LEU A 356 0.26 -2.31 -10.46
CA LEU A 356 -0.54 -1.08 -10.53
C LEU A 356 -2.03 -1.35 -10.80
N PHE A 357 -2.33 -2.33 -11.66
CA PHE A 357 -3.71 -2.78 -11.89
C PHE A 357 -4.34 -3.39 -10.64
N ASP A 358 -3.55 -4.14 -9.88
CA ASP A 358 -4.03 -4.81 -8.67
C ASP A 358 -4.51 -3.82 -7.59
N LEU A 359 -3.96 -2.60 -7.54
CA LEU A 359 -4.41 -1.53 -6.63
C LEU A 359 -5.92 -1.27 -6.74
N MET A 360 -6.43 -1.18 -7.97
CA MET A 360 -7.85 -0.94 -8.23
C MET A 360 -8.70 -2.14 -7.82
N SER A 361 -8.21 -3.34 -8.07
CA SER A 361 -8.87 -4.58 -7.65
C SER A 361 -8.99 -4.67 -6.12
N LYS A 362 -7.92 -4.32 -5.38
CA LYS A 362 -7.96 -4.26 -3.91
C LYS A 362 -8.87 -3.16 -3.40
N LYS A 363 -8.82 -1.96 -4.00
CA LYS A 363 -9.73 -0.85 -3.65
C LYS A 363 -11.18 -1.32 -3.71
N ARG A 364 -11.55 -2.01 -4.78
CA ARG A 364 -12.88 -2.55 -4.97
C ARG A 364 -13.28 -3.59 -3.92
N ILE A 365 -12.42 -4.57 -3.63
CA ILE A 365 -12.68 -5.57 -2.58
C ILE A 365 -12.88 -4.88 -1.22
N LEU A 366 -12.01 -3.93 -0.87
CA LEU A 366 -12.08 -3.20 0.41
C LEU A 366 -13.31 -2.30 0.50
N SER A 367 -13.69 -1.62 -0.58
CA SER A 367 -14.94 -0.83 -0.63
C SER A 367 -16.17 -1.73 -0.40
N SER A 368 -16.19 -2.93 -1.01
CA SER A 368 -17.25 -3.91 -0.74
C SER A 368 -17.26 -4.37 0.71
N MET A 369 -16.10 -4.60 1.33
CA MET A 369 -16.02 -4.94 2.76
C MET A 369 -16.54 -3.81 3.63
N ILE A 370 -16.15 -2.55 3.37
CA ILE A 370 -16.63 -1.37 4.11
C ILE A 370 -18.15 -1.29 4.04
N ASN A 371 -18.72 -1.39 2.84
CA ASN A 371 -20.18 -1.35 2.64
C ASN A 371 -20.90 -2.46 3.41
N VAL A 372 -20.35 -3.69 3.40
CA VAL A 372 -20.92 -4.83 4.13
C VAL A 372 -20.79 -4.66 5.64
N VAL A 373 -19.65 -4.21 6.16
CA VAL A 373 -19.44 -3.95 7.60
C VAL A 373 -20.44 -2.92 8.10
N VAL A 374 -20.61 -1.82 7.35
CA VAL A 374 -21.58 -0.75 7.66
C VAL A 374 -23.02 -1.27 7.59
N GLY A 375 -23.36 -2.02 6.55
CA GLY A 375 -24.70 -2.56 6.33
C GLY A 375 -25.09 -3.63 7.34
N ALA A 376 -24.15 -4.48 7.76
CA ALA A 376 -24.40 -5.56 8.70
C ALA A 376 -24.66 -5.08 10.13
N LYS A 377 -24.09 -3.93 10.52
CA LYS A 377 -24.20 -3.37 11.88
C LYS A 377 -23.87 -4.40 12.98
N SER A 378 -22.97 -5.34 12.67
CA SER A 378 -22.50 -6.37 13.61
C SER A 378 -21.33 -5.83 14.44
N PRO A 379 -21.43 -5.79 15.79
CA PRO A 379 -20.36 -5.32 16.65
C PRO A 379 -19.06 -6.12 16.47
N GLU A 380 -19.16 -7.45 16.42
CA GLU A 380 -18.00 -8.33 16.22
C GLU A 380 -17.33 -8.06 14.88
N LEU A 381 -18.11 -8.06 13.79
CA LEU A 381 -17.57 -7.83 12.46
C LEU A 381 -16.87 -6.46 12.36
N SER A 382 -17.48 -5.41 12.91
CA SER A 382 -16.90 -4.06 12.90
C SER A 382 -15.60 -3.99 13.70
N TYR A 383 -15.58 -4.62 14.89
CA TYR A 383 -14.39 -4.71 15.73
C TYR A 383 -13.27 -5.46 15.03
N LYS A 384 -13.53 -6.66 14.50
CA LYS A 384 -12.55 -7.49 13.79
C LYS A 384 -12.06 -6.84 12.50
N PHE A 385 -12.94 -6.18 11.75
CA PHE A 385 -12.58 -5.41 10.57
C PHE A 385 -11.56 -4.31 10.89
N LEU A 386 -11.77 -3.52 11.95
CA LEU A 386 -10.82 -2.48 12.34
C LEU A 386 -9.45 -3.06 12.74
N LEU A 387 -9.44 -4.16 13.50
CA LEU A 387 -8.20 -4.85 13.86
C LEU A 387 -7.45 -5.31 12.61
N GLY A 388 -8.13 -6.05 11.73
CA GLY A 388 -7.57 -6.57 10.49
C GLY A 388 -7.10 -5.46 9.54
N LEU A 389 -7.89 -4.40 9.36
CA LEU A 389 -7.56 -3.29 8.49
C LEU A 389 -6.30 -2.55 8.96
N SER A 390 -6.12 -2.37 10.27
CA SER A 390 -4.94 -1.67 10.82
C SER A 390 -3.61 -2.39 10.53
N GLN A 391 -3.66 -3.71 10.30
CA GLN A 391 -2.48 -4.55 10.09
C GLN A 391 -2.36 -5.04 8.64
N SER A 392 -3.43 -4.91 7.85
CA SER A 392 -3.52 -5.45 6.50
C SER A 392 -2.41 -4.87 5.59
N PRO A 393 -1.74 -5.70 4.78
CA PRO A 393 -0.80 -5.23 3.77
C PRO A 393 -1.43 -4.32 2.72
N VAL A 394 -2.75 -4.43 2.48
CA VAL A 394 -3.48 -3.65 1.46
C VAL A 394 -4.26 -2.47 2.02
N ARG A 395 -4.09 -2.13 3.31
CA ARG A 395 -4.86 -1.07 3.99
C ARG A 395 -4.75 0.31 3.33
N ARG A 396 -3.64 0.59 2.65
CA ARG A 396 -3.47 1.82 1.85
C ARG A 396 -4.62 2.02 0.88
N GLU A 397 -5.10 0.96 0.22
CA GLU A 397 -6.14 1.07 -0.79
C GLU A 397 -7.49 1.45 -0.17
N ALA A 398 -7.74 1.09 1.09
CA ALA A 398 -8.90 1.62 1.81
C ALA A 398 -8.74 3.11 2.17
N TYR A 399 -7.50 3.56 2.43
CA TYR A 399 -7.20 4.91 2.91
C TYR A 399 -7.06 5.95 1.80
N ILE A 400 -6.79 5.54 0.56
CA ILE A 400 -6.77 6.47 -0.58
C ILE A 400 -8.20 6.76 -1.03
N GLU A 401 -8.46 8.03 -1.29
CA GLU A 401 -9.78 8.53 -1.65
C GLU A 401 -9.69 9.31 -2.94
N TYR A 402 -9.98 8.62 -4.05
CA TYR A 402 -9.93 9.18 -5.39
C TYR A 402 -11.10 10.13 -5.63
N ASN A 403 -10.82 11.32 -6.18
CA ASN A 403 -11.87 12.24 -6.56
C ASN A 403 -12.39 11.90 -7.98
N ILE A 404 -13.28 10.93 -8.08
CA ILE A 404 -13.81 10.46 -9.37
C ILE A 404 -14.51 11.56 -10.17
N ASP A 405 -15.08 12.58 -9.51
CA ASP A 405 -15.66 13.74 -10.18
C ASP A 405 -14.65 14.50 -11.05
N SER A 406 -13.37 14.48 -10.67
CA SER A 406 -12.30 15.08 -11.47
C SER A 406 -12.17 14.42 -12.84
N LEU A 407 -12.47 13.12 -12.96
CA LEU A 407 -12.38 12.41 -14.25
C LEU A 407 -13.38 12.97 -15.26
N SER A 408 -14.63 13.22 -14.82
CA SER A 408 -15.64 13.87 -15.66
C SER A 408 -15.24 15.29 -16.04
N LYS A 409 -14.68 16.06 -15.09
CA LYS A 409 -14.21 17.43 -15.35
C LYS A 409 -13.05 17.48 -16.35
N LYS A 410 -12.08 16.56 -16.23
CA LYS A 410 -10.94 16.46 -17.16
C LYS A 410 -11.37 16.17 -18.60
N LYS A 411 -12.47 15.43 -18.81
CA LYS A 411 -13.01 15.15 -20.16
C LYS A 411 -13.45 16.41 -20.91
N LEU A 412 -13.80 17.48 -20.19
CA LEU A 412 -14.12 18.79 -20.78
C LEU A 412 -12.92 19.44 -21.49
N SER A 413 -11.69 19.03 -21.20
CA SER A 413 -10.48 19.54 -21.86
C SER A 413 -10.54 19.41 -23.38
N THR A 414 -11.17 18.33 -23.87
CA THR A 414 -11.36 18.07 -25.31
C THR A 414 -12.34 19.03 -26.00
N LEU A 415 -13.12 19.79 -25.22
CA LEU A 415 -14.15 20.71 -25.70
C LEU A 415 -13.76 22.18 -25.53
N LEU A 416 -12.55 22.47 -25.03
CA LEU A 416 -12.08 23.83 -24.81
C LEU A 416 -11.81 24.56 -26.14
N PRO A 417 -12.02 25.90 -26.20
CA PRO A 417 -12.54 26.75 -25.14
C PRO A 417 -14.07 26.66 -25.02
N LEU A 418 -14.60 26.79 -23.80
CA LEU A 418 -16.05 26.74 -23.55
C LEU A 418 -16.63 28.13 -23.28
N ASN A 419 -17.66 28.52 -24.05
CA ASN A 419 -18.32 29.83 -23.91
C ASN A 419 -19.36 29.90 -22.77
N HIS A 420 -19.50 28.84 -21.99
CA HIS A 420 -20.40 28.75 -20.85
C HIS A 420 -19.72 27.97 -19.72
N PHE A 421 -20.30 28.04 -18.52
CA PHE A 421 -19.82 27.30 -17.37
C PHE A 421 -20.59 25.97 -17.23
N PRO A 422 -19.97 24.80 -17.48
CA PRO A 422 -20.64 23.51 -17.42
C PRO A 422 -21.05 23.14 -15.99
N ASP A 423 -22.12 22.37 -15.86
CA ASP A 423 -22.64 21.90 -14.57
C ASP A 423 -21.61 21.04 -13.81
N GLU A 424 -20.76 20.31 -14.54
CA GLU A 424 -19.68 19.50 -13.96
C GLU A 424 -18.68 20.37 -13.17
N LEU A 425 -18.48 21.62 -13.57
CA LEU A 425 -17.60 22.56 -12.87
C LEU A 425 -18.30 23.30 -11.73
N ALA A 426 -19.64 23.22 -11.63
CA ALA A 426 -20.40 23.86 -10.55
C ALA A 426 -20.32 23.06 -9.23
N LEU A 427 -20.20 21.73 -9.32
CA LEU A 427 -20.18 20.84 -8.17
C LEU A 427 -18.76 20.42 -7.79
N ILE A 428 -18.46 20.51 -6.49
CA ILE A 428 -17.22 19.97 -5.91
C ILE A 428 -17.24 18.45 -6.02
N LYS A 429 -18.32 17.84 -5.52
CA LYS A 429 -18.68 16.42 -5.64
C LYS A 429 -20.11 16.29 -6.11
N ASN A 430 -20.36 15.41 -7.07
CA ASN A 430 -21.69 15.06 -7.54
C ASN A 430 -22.09 13.70 -6.94
N PRO A 431 -22.99 13.68 -5.93
CA PRO A 431 -23.40 12.44 -5.26
C PRO A 431 -24.22 11.51 -6.16
N SER A 432 -24.73 12.01 -7.28
CA SER A 432 -25.48 11.22 -8.27
C SER A 432 -24.65 10.89 -9.51
N LEU A 433 -23.32 11.10 -9.46
CA LEU A 433 -22.45 10.77 -10.58
C LEU A 433 -22.39 9.25 -10.76
N GLU A 434 -23.02 8.78 -11.83
CA GLU A 434 -22.79 7.45 -12.37
C GLU A 434 -21.61 7.51 -13.34
N LEU A 435 -20.48 6.97 -12.92
CA LEU A 435 -19.27 6.90 -13.75
C LEU A 435 -18.93 5.45 -14.06
N GLY A 436 -19.02 5.09 -15.35
CA GLY A 436 -18.37 3.89 -15.86
C GLY A 436 -16.89 4.18 -16.10
N VAL A 437 -16.00 3.42 -15.44
CA VAL A 437 -14.55 3.63 -15.54
C VAL A 437 -14.05 3.05 -16.87
N LYS A 438 -13.49 3.91 -17.73
CA LYS A 438 -12.84 3.48 -18.97
C LYS A 438 -11.35 3.28 -18.77
N PHE A 439 -10.67 2.74 -19.78
CA PHE A 439 -9.22 2.53 -19.74
C PHE A 439 -8.44 3.84 -19.50
N ASP A 440 -8.83 4.94 -20.15
CA ASP A 440 -8.18 6.24 -19.92
C ASP A 440 -8.41 6.77 -18.49
N ASP A 441 -9.61 6.55 -17.94
CA ASP A 441 -9.91 6.88 -16.55
C ASP A 441 -9.02 6.05 -15.60
N PHE A 442 -8.76 4.78 -15.94
CA PHE A 442 -7.85 3.93 -15.18
C PHE A 442 -6.42 4.47 -15.20
N ILE A 443 -5.89 4.90 -16.35
CA ILE A 443 -4.56 5.52 -16.43
C ILE A 443 -4.51 6.81 -15.58
N GLU A 444 -5.56 7.63 -15.63
CA GLU A 444 -5.68 8.83 -14.80
C GLU A 444 -5.64 8.54 -13.30
N ILE A 445 -6.31 7.47 -12.86
CA ILE A 445 -6.27 7.01 -11.48
C ILE A 445 -4.87 6.49 -11.11
N LEU A 446 -4.19 5.77 -12.00
CA LEU A 446 -2.84 5.30 -11.76
C LEU A 446 -1.84 6.45 -11.55
N LYS A 447 -2.00 7.59 -12.23
CA LYS A 447 -1.18 8.79 -12.00
C LYS A 447 -1.23 9.24 -10.53
N GLU A 448 -2.40 9.13 -9.89
CA GLU A 448 -2.57 9.45 -8.46
C GLU A 448 -2.05 8.34 -7.52
N ALA A 449 -1.82 7.14 -8.03
CA ALA A 449 -1.27 6.03 -7.26
C ALA A 449 0.27 5.99 -7.26
N LEU A 450 0.94 6.72 -8.16
CA LEU A 450 2.40 6.78 -8.21
C LEU A 450 2.99 7.66 -7.10
N GLY A 451 4.21 7.34 -6.68
CA GLY A 451 4.93 8.09 -5.64
C GLY A 451 5.30 9.51 -6.09
N GLU A 452 5.58 10.38 -5.13
CA GLU A 452 5.84 11.81 -5.34
C GLU A 452 6.98 12.05 -6.34
N THR A 453 7.99 11.17 -6.36
CA THR A 453 9.10 11.23 -7.32
C THR A 453 8.63 11.21 -8.77
N TYR A 454 7.58 10.45 -9.11
CA TYR A 454 7.07 10.42 -10.48
C TYR A 454 6.36 11.75 -10.81
N THR A 455 5.49 12.22 -9.93
CA THR A 455 4.78 13.50 -10.09
C THR A 455 5.74 14.70 -10.18
N LEU A 456 6.90 14.61 -9.53
CA LEU A 456 7.88 15.71 -9.48
C LEU A 456 8.88 15.72 -10.64
N ASN A 457 9.03 14.62 -11.39
CA ASN A 457 10.02 14.47 -12.46
C ASN A 457 9.41 14.26 -13.85
N PHE A 458 8.13 13.87 -13.95
CA PHE A 458 7.41 13.72 -15.22
C PHE A 458 6.29 14.75 -15.32
N ASN A 459 6.10 15.33 -16.51
CA ASN A 459 4.88 16.08 -16.82
C ASN A 459 3.69 15.11 -17.04
N ASP A 460 2.48 15.65 -17.19
CA ASP A 460 1.26 14.83 -17.25
C ASP A 460 1.19 13.92 -18.49
N ASP A 461 1.71 14.37 -19.63
CA ASP A 461 1.74 13.63 -20.90
C ASP A 461 2.78 12.51 -20.85
N ASP A 462 4.00 12.80 -20.38
CA ASP A 462 5.07 11.81 -20.19
C ASP A 462 4.62 10.71 -19.22
N LEU A 463 3.92 11.10 -18.15
CA LEU A 463 3.39 10.17 -17.17
C LEU A 463 2.28 9.28 -17.75
N TYR A 464 1.40 9.86 -18.58
CA TYR A 464 0.39 9.09 -19.31
C TYR A 464 1.05 8.06 -20.22
N ALA A 465 2.01 8.49 -21.04
CA ALA A 465 2.73 7.62 -21.98
C ALA A 465 3.47 6.49 -21.25
N LEU A 466 4.14 6.80 -20.13
CA LEU A 466 4.81 5.81 -19.28
C LEU A 466 3.83 4.77 -18.75
N LEU A 467 2.72 5.20 -18.15
CA LEU A 467 1.72 4.30 -17.57
C LEU A 467 1.02 3.46 -18.63
N ASN A 468 0.66 4.04 -19.78
CA ASN A 468 0.08 3.31 -20.89
C ASN A 468 1.08 2.26 -21.42
N SER A 469 2.34 2.64 -21.61
CA SER A 469 3.42 1.74 -22.02
C SER A 469 3.64 0.60 -21.01
N ILE A 470 3.58 0.87 -19.70
CA ILE A 470 3.66 -0.17 -18.66
C ILE A 470 2.56 -1.21 -18.84
N VAL A 471 1.34 -0.81 -19.16
CA VAL A 471 0.20 -1.72 -19.34
C VAL A 471 0.27 -2.46 -20.69
N GLU A 472 0.65 -1.78 -21.76
CA GLU A 472 0.73 -2.34 -23.10
C GLU A 472 1.90 -3.31 -23.29
N ASN A 473 3.00 -3.11 -22.56
CA ASN A 473 4.17 -4.00 -22.57
C ASN A 473 4.08 -5.16 -21.57
N GLN A 474 2.93 -5.38 -20.94
CA GLN A 474 2.67 -6.62 -20.19
C GLN A 474 2.46 -7.80 -21.14
N GLU A 475 2.06 -8.94 -20.57
CA GLU A 475 1.73 -10.15 -21.30
C GLU A 475 0.62 -9.97 -22.37
N PRO A 476 0.54 -10.86 -23.37
CA PRO A 476 -0.51 -10.81 -24.39
C PRO A 476 -1.92 -10.70 -23.79
N ASN A 477 -2.77 -9.86 -24.38
CA ASN A 477 -4.14 -9.60 -23.94
C ASN A 477 -4.30 -8.97 -22.54
N PHE A 478 -3.23 -8.51 -21.88
CA PHE A 478 -3.33 -7.86 -20.58
C PHE A 478 -4.21 -6.59 -20.61
N LYS A 479 -4.15 -5.79 -21.69
CA LYS A 479 -5.06 -4.64 -21.86
C LYS A 479 -6.54 -5.06 -21.90
N ASN A 480 -6.85 -6.21 -22.49
CA ASN A 480 -8.21 -6.76 -22.50
C ASN A 480 -8.66 -7.17 -21.09
N LEU A 481 -7.78 -7.81 -20.32
CA LEU A 481 -8.03 -8.12 -18.90
C LEU A 481 -8.40 -6.85 -18.11
N VAL A 482 -7.63 -5.77 -18.28
CA VAL A 482 -7.92 -4.49 -17.61
C VAL A 482 -9.29 -3.97 -18.04
N ILE A 483 -9.55 -3.87 -19.35
CA ILE A 483 -10.82 -3.35 -19.89
C ILE A 483 -12.02 -4.15 -19.37
N GLU A 484 -11.94 -5.48 -19.36
CA GLU A 484 -13.03 -6.34 -18.91
C GLU A 484 -13.27 -6.25 -17.40
N SER A 485 -12.19 -6.13 -16.61
CA SER A 485 -12.29 -5.90 -15.18
C SER A 485 -12.94 -4.56 -14.86
N LEU A 486 -12.61 -3.50 -15.62
CA LEU A 486 -13.17 -2.16 -15.44
C LEU A 486 -14.69 -2.08 -15.68
N ARG A 487 -15.28 -3.02 -16.45
CA ARG A 487 -16.74 -3.08 -16.69
C ARG A 487 -17.56 -3.24 -15.41
N PHE A 488 -16.94 -3.68 -14.33
CA PHE A 488 -17.60 -3.89 -13.04
C PHE A 488 -17.40 -2.74 -12.04
N PHE A 489 -16.61 -1.72 -12.40
CA PHE A 489 -16.32 -0.57 -11.53
C PHE A 489 -17.37 0.53 -11.68
N SER A 490 -17.97 0.93 -10.56
CA SER A 490 -18.83 2.12 -10.44
C SER A 490 -18.30 3.07 -9.36
N SER A 491 -18.98 4.22 -9.20
CA SER A 491 -18.68 5.19 -8.15
C SER A 491 -18.69 4.59 -6.73
N GLU A 492 -19.50 3.56 -6.47
CA GLU A 492 -19.53 2.83 -5.19
C GLU A 492 -18.24 2.06 -4.88
N ASP A 493 -17.46 1.68 -5.90
CA ASP A 493 -16.18 1.00 -5.66
C ASP A 493 -15.10 1.98 -5.17
N PHE A 494 -15.38 3.28 -5.21
CA PHE A 494 -14.57 4.36 -4.66
C PHE A 494 -15.12 4.91 -3.34
N THR A 495 -15.94 4.12 -2.63
CA THR A 495 -16.44 4.48 -1.30
C THR A 495 -15.32 5.03 -0.40
N SER A 496 -15.63 6.17 0.20
CA SER A 496 -14.75 6.88 1.14
C SER A 496 -14.78 6.19 2.49
N LEU A 497 -13.62 5.78 3.03
CA LEU A 497 -13.56 5.31 4.41
C LEU A 497 -13.99 6.43 5.38
N SER A 498 -13.64 7.69 5.07
CA SER A 498 -14.05 8.85 5.86
C SER A 498 -15.55 8.96 6.06
N ALA A 499 -16.36 8.63 5.05
CA ALA A 499 -17.82 8.71 5.12
C ALA A 499 -18.44 7.65 6.05
N HIS A 500 -17.71 6.58 6.38
CA HIS A 500 -18.24 5.42 7.09
C HIS A 500 -17.57 5.15 8.43
N ILE A 501 -16.40 5.73 8.70
CA ILE A 501 -15.60 5.39 9.88
C ILE A 501 -16.37 5.60 11.19
N GLU A 502 -17.16 6.66 11.30
CA GLU A 502 -17.95 6.93 12.52
C GLU A 502 -18.93 5.79 12.81
N GLY A 503 -19.72 5.37 11.82
CA GLY A 503 -20.68 4.27 11.98
C GLY A 503 -20.02 2.93 12.27
N ILE A 504 -18.84 2.67 11.69
CA ILE A 504 -18.06 1.46 11.99
C ILE A 504 -17.58 1.49 13.45
N LEU A 505 -17.07 2.64 13.92
CA LEU A 505 -16.60 2.81 15.31
C LEU A 505 -17.74 2.69 16.33
N GLU A 506 -18.89 3.32 16.07
CA GLU A 506 -20.10 3.22 16.89
C GLU A 506 -20.63 1.80 17.02
N THR A 507 -20.43 0.99 15.99
CA THR A 507 -20.85 -0.42 15.99
C THR A 507 -19.80 -1.27 16.72
N ALA A 508 -18.51 -1.08 16.43
CA ALA A 508 -17.41 -1.83 17.03
C ALA A 508 -17.32 -1.65 18.55
N GLU A 509 -17.60 -0.45 19.08
CA GLU A 509 -17.52 -0.17 20.53
C GLU A 509 -18.55 -0.93 21.37
N ARG A 510 -19.57 -1.51 20.72
CA ARG A 510 -20.63 -2.32 21.34
C ARG A 510 -20.29 -3.80 21.41
N PHE A 511 -19.09 -4.20 21.00
CA PHE A 511 -18.68 -5.60 21.07
C PHE A 511 -18.21 -5.96 22.48
N ASP A 512 -19.06 -6.68 23.21
CA ASP A 512 -18.87 -6.99 24.64
C ASP A 512 -17.60 -7.82 24.93
N TYR A 513 -17.18 -8.66 23.98
CA TYR A 513 -15.95 -9.47 24.10
C TYR A 513 -14.69 -8.76 23.58
N GLY A 514 -14.82 -7.51 23.12
CA GLY A 514 -13.72 -6.72 22.58
C GLY A 514 -12.84 -6.09 23.66
N ASP A 515 -11.54 -6.03 23.41
CA ASP A 515 -10.61 -5.26 24.23
C ASP A 515 -10.67 -3.78 23.80
N LYS A 516 -11.16 -2.93 24.71
CA LYS A 516 -11.31 -1.49 24.47
C LYS A 516 -9.98 -0.75 24.34
N GLU A 517 -8.93 -1.19 25.04
CA GLU A 517 -7.60 -0.58 24.93
C GLU A 517 -6.95 -0.96 23.59
N LEU A 518 -7.13 -2.23 23.18
CA LEU A 518 -6.70 -2.69 21.86
C LEU A 518 -7.43 -1.94 20.75
N LEU A 519 -8.75 -1.76 20.87
CA LEU A 519 -9.53 -0.98 19.91
C LEU A 519 -9.04 0.47 19.84
N SER A 520 -8.83 1.13 20.98
CA SER A 520 -8.29 2.49 21.04
C SER A 520 -6.92 2.60 20.34
N THR A 521 -6.04 1.64 20.62
CA THR A 521 -4.71 1.56 19.99
C THR A 521 -4.82 1.37 18.47
N THR A 522 -5.73 0.49 18.04
CA THR A 522 -6.03 0.19 16.64
C THR A 522 -6.54 1.42 15.90
N VAL A 523 -7.52 2.12 16.46
CA VAL A 523 -8.07 3.36 15.87
C VAL A 523 -6.98 4.43 15.79
N GLY A 524 -6.11 4.52 16.80
CA GLY A 524 -4.94 5.40 16.76
C GLY A 524 -3.94 5.06 15.65
N LEU A 525 -3.82 3.78 15.24
CA LEU A 525 -3.03 3.37 14.09
C LEU A 525 -3.67 3.82 12.79
N ILE A 526 -4.96 3.53 12.61
CA ILE A 526 -5.73 3.90 11.42
C ILE A 526 -5.73 5.41 11.24
N LEU A 527 -6.00 6.19 12.30
CA LEU A 527 -5.98 7.65 12.27
C LEU A 527 -4.67 8.20 11.72
N ARG A 528 -3.55 7.70 12.22
CA ARG A 528 -2.22 8.16 11.79
C ARG A 528 -1.94 7.82 10.33
N ASP A 529 -2.16 6.56 9.94
CA ASP A 529 -1.88 6.10 8.58
C ASP A 529 -2.80 6.80 7.56
N TYR A 530 -4.10 6.91 7.87
CA TYR A 530 -5.09 7.60 7.03
C TYR A 530 -4.74 9.07 6.83
N CYS A 531 -4.56 9.85 7.91
CA CYS A 531 -4.26 11.28 7.79
C CYS A 531 -3.01 11.54 6.97
N ARG A 532 -1.98 10.71 7.11
CA ARG A 532 -0.72 10.91 6.38
C ARG A 532 -0.82 10.57 4.91
N ILE A 533 -1.52 9.49 4.56
CA ILE A 533 -1.82 9.17 3.16
C ILE A 533 -2.57 10.33 2.52
N GLN A 534 -3.56 10.89 3.21
CA GLN A 534 -4.34 12.02 2.70
C GLN A 534 -3.52 13.31 2.59
N PHE A 535 -2.59 13.56 3.51
CA PHE A 535 -1.66 14.69 3.40
C PHE A 535 -0.70 14.54 2.22
N ALA A 536 -0.13 13.35 2.01
CA ALA A 536 0.71 13.04 0.86
C ALA A 536 -0.08 13.14 -0.46
N HIS A 537 -1.33 12.68 -0.47
CA HIS A 537 -2.22 12.81 -1.62
C HIS A 537 -2.49 14.27 -1.98
N ARG A 538 -2.78 15.13 -1.00
CA ARG A 538 -2.92 16.58 -1.20
C ARG A 538 -1.68 17.20 -1.84
N GLN A 539 -0.50 16.77 -1.44
CA GLN A 539 0.76 17.27 -1.98
C GLN A 539 0.92 16.90 -3.45
N ARG A 540 0.56 15.67 -3.83
CA ARG A 540 0.57 15.24 -5.24
C ARG A 540 -0.44 16.00 -6.09
N ILE A 541 -1.64 16.23 -5.57
CA ILE A 541 -2.63 17.12 -6.20
C ILE A 541 -1.96 18.49 -6.48
N ASN A 542 -1.33 19.10 -5.48
CA ASN A 542 -0.66 20.39 -5.67
C ASN A 542 0.50 20.35 -6.67
N ALA A 543 1.32 19.30 -6.65
CA ALA A 543 2.47 19.17 -7.55
C ALA A 543 2.02 18.93 -9.00
N ARG A 544 1.00 18.11 -9.21
CA ARG A 544 0.46 17.78 -10.54
C ARG A 544 -0.09 19.00 -11.25
N TYR A 545 -0.79 19.87 -10.52
CA TYR A 545 -1.40 21.08 -11.08
C TYR A 545 -0.58 22.33 -10.82
N ILE A 546 0.75 22.24 -10.63
CA ILE A 546 1.60 23.37 -10.22
C ILE A 546 1.44 24.62 -11.09
N ASN A 547 1.27 24.43 -12.41
CA ASN A 547 1.08 25.52 -13.37
C ASN A 547 -0.28 26.22 -13.26
N TYR A 548 -1.24 25.64 -12.53
CA TYR A 548 -2.63 26.10 -12.46
C TYR A 548 -3.01 26.73 -11.10
N HIS A 549 -2.05 26.93 -10.19
CA HIS A 549 -2.36 27.41 -8.82
C HIS A 549 -3.00 28.79 -8.80
N ASP A 550 -2.52 29.70 -9.65
CA ASP A 550 -2.99 31.09 -9.70
C ASP A 550 -4.43 31.21 -10.20
N TYR A 551 -4.96 30.18 -10.87
CA TYR A 551 -6.30 30.16 -11.43
C TYR A 551 -7.36 29.58 -10.48
N THR A 552 -6.96 29.05 -9.32
CA THR A 552 -7.89 28.43 -8.35
C THR A 552 -8.92 29.39 -7.73
N GLY A 553 -8.64 30.69 -7.77
CA GLY A 553 -9.51 31.75 -7.25
C GLY A 553 -10.20 32.61 -8.32
N VAL A 554 -10.01 32.28 -9.60
CA VAL A 554 -10.44 33.11 -10.73
C VAL A 554 -11.65 32.48 -11.41
N MET A 555 -12.47 33.30 -12.07
CA MET A 555 -13.60 32.84 -12.88
C MET A 555 -13.78 33.81 -14.06
N TYR A 556 -13.75 33.29 -15.29
CA TYR A 556 -13.95 34.07 -16.51
C TYR A 556 -14.52 33.20 -17.64
N LEU A 557 -14.94 33.86 -18.72
CA LEU A 557 -15.32 33.21 -19.97
C LEU A 557 -14.53 33.83 -21.13
N PRO A 558 -14.20 33.03 -22.18
CA PRO A 558 -14.45 31.60 -22.28
C PRO A 558 -13.55 30.80 -21.31
N ILE A 559 -14.01 29.63 -20.87
CA ILE A 559 -13.19 28.71 -20.08
C ILE A 559 -12.12 28.15 -21.01
N ASP A 560 -10.87 28.33 -20.62
CA ASP A 560 -9.69 27.74 -21.24
C ASP A 560 -9.09 26.64 -20.35
N SER A 561 -7.90 26.16 -20.73
CA SER A 561 -7.19 25.12 -19.99
C SER A 561 -6.87 25.57 -18.56
N ASP A 562 -6.43 26.81 -18.41
CA ASP A 562 -5.97 27.35 -17.13
C ASP A 562 -7.11 27.43 -16.11
N LEU A 563 -8.27 27.95 -16.53
CA LEU A 563 -9.44 28.01 -15.67
C LEU A 563 -10.02 26.61 -15.38
N LEU A 564 -10.04 25.70 -16.36
CA LEU A 564 -10.52 24.32 -16.17
C LEU A 564 -9.68 23.61 -15.11
N PHE A 565 -8.36 23.55 -15.29
CA PHE A 565 -7.48 22.81 -14.37
C PHE A 565 -7.29 23.54 -13.04
N GLY A 566 -7.38 24.88 -13.00
CA GLY A 566 -7.46 25.65 -11.76
C GLY A 566 -8.71 25.30 -10.94
N THR A 567 -9.85 25.10 -11.60
CA THR A 567 -11.10 24.68 -10.95
C THR A 567 -11.01 23.23 -10.45
N ILE A 568 -10.45 22.31 -11.25
CA ILE A 568 -10.22 20.91 -10.84
C ILE A 568 -9.33 20.86 -9.58
N LEU A 569 -8.20 21.58 -9.57
CA LEU A 569 -7.30 21.67 -8.43
C LEU A 569 -8.03 22.17 -7.17
N LYS A 570 -8.86 23.21 -7.29
CA LYS A 570 -9.67 23.72 -6.19
C LYS A 570 -10.60 22.63 -5.63
N HIS A 571 -11.32 21.92 -6.50
CA HIS A 571 -12.30 20.91 -6.10
C HIS A 571 -11.65 19.69 -5.45
N GLU A 572 -10.50 19.24 -5.96
CA GLU A 572 -9.72 18.15 -5.35
C GLU A 572 -9.18 18.52 -3.97
N ARG A 573 -8.64 19.74 -3.82
CA ARG A 573 -8.20 20.27 -2.50
C ARG A 573 -9.33 20.28 -1.49
N TRP A 574 -10.52 20.73 -1.88
CA TRP A 574 -11.68 20.77 -1.00
C TRP A 574 -12.18 19.38 -0.64
N THR A 575 -12.28 18.48 -1.61
CA THR A 575 -12.65 17.08 -1.39
C THR A 575 -11.74 16.40 -0.37
N ASN A 576 -10.42 16.52 -0.56
CA ASN A 576 -9.44 15.94 0.37
C ASN A 576 -9.57 16.53 1.78
N SER A 577 -9.74 17.85 1.92
CA SER A 577 -9.93 18.49 3.23
C SER A 577 -11.21 18.03 3.92
N MET A 578 -12.34 17.99 3.21
CA MET A 578 -13.62 17.53 3.75
C MET A 578 -13.52 16.10 4.25
N ASN A 579 -12.93 15.21 3.46
CA ASN A 579 -12.76 13.82 3.83
C ASN A 579 -11.88 13.63 5.08
N LEU A 580 -10.80 14.41 5.20
CA LEU A 580 -9.95 14.44 6.39
C LEU A 580 -10.73 14.90 7.64
N GLU A 581 -11.51 15.97 7.51
CA GLU A 581 -12.33 16.50 8.61
C GLU A 581 -13.39 15.49 9.05
N THR A 582 -14.16 14.92 8.12
CA THR A 582 -15.18 13.91 8.41
C THR A 582 -14.58 12.71 9.12
N PHE A 583 -13.46 12.19 8.62
CA PHE A 583 -12.78 11.06 9.26
C PHE A 583 -12.34 11.39 10.70
N ILE A 584 -11.67 12.53 10.87
CA ILE A 584 -11.11 12.93 12.17
C ILE A 584 -12.23 13.20 13.18
N ASP A 585 -13.33 13.81 12.75
CA ASP A 585 -14.48 14.09 13.61
C ASP A 585 -15.16 12.81 14.09
N GLY A 586 -15.27 11.79 13.24
CA GLY A 586 -15.72 10.45 13.66
C GLY A 586 -14.81 9.84 14.73
N VAL A 587 -13.49 9.99 14.61
CA VAL A 587 -12.53 9.52 15.62
C VAL A 587 -12.59 10.33 16.92
N ILE A 588 -12.81 11.64 16.84
CA ILE A 588 -13.00 12.51 18.02
C ILE A 588 -14.27 12.10 18.76
N GLY A 589 -15.39 11.90 18.05
CA GLY A 589 -16.66 11.45 18.62
C GLY A 589 -16.51 10.12 19.36
N PHE A 590 -15.88 9.13 18.72
CA PHE A 590 -15.54 7.85 19.36
C PHE A 590 -14.67 8.01 20.61
N SER A 591 -13.64 8.87 20.53
CA SER A 591 -12.72 9.12 21.65
C SER A 591 -13.42 9.78 22.83
N ASP A 592 -14.36 10.70 22.57
CA ASP A 592 -15.15 11.38 23.60
C ASP A 592 -16.12 10.43 24.29
N ARG A 593 -16.86 9.61 23.53
CA ARG A 593 -17.78 8.60 24.10
C ARG A 593 -17.05 7.61 25.01
N ASN A 594 -15.83 7.21 24.64
CA ASN A 594 -15.02 6.24 25.39
C ASN A 594 -13.99 6.86 26.35
N LYS A 595 -13.93 8.19 26.46
CA LYS A 595 -13.00 8.95 27.32
C LYS A 595 -11.51 8.69 27.02
N PHE A 596 -11.15 8.40 25.77
CA PHE A 596 -9.76 8.19 25.33
C PHE A 596 -9.05 9.51 25.05
N LYS A 597 -8.58 10.19 26.12
CA LYS A 597 -7.93 11.50 26.01
C LYS A 597 -6.71 11.53 25.08
N GLY A 598 -5.88 10.49 25.10
CA GLY A 598 -4.69 10.40 24.24
C GLY A 598 -5.05 10.37 22.75
N LEU A 599 -6.02 9.53 22.38
CA LEU A 599 -6.51 9.42 21.00
C LEU A 599 -7.16 10.72 20.52
N LYS A 600 -7.96 11.37 21.38
CA LYS A 600 -8.56 12.67 21.08
C LYS A 600 -7.49 13.74 20.81
N ASN A 601 -6.47 13.83 21.65
CA ASN A 601 -5.40 14.81 21.48
C ASN A 601 -4.64 14.56 20.17
N ASP A 602 -4.35 13.30 19.84
CA ASP A 602 -3.74 12.93 18.56
C ASP A 602 -4.62 13.36 17.37
N ALA A 603 -5.94 13.12 17.44
CA ALA A 603 -6.89 13.51 16.40
C ALA A 603 -6.97 15.04 16.20
N LEU A 604 -7.03 15.82 17.29
CA LEU A 604 -7.01 17.28 17.24
C LEU A 604 -5.70 17.83 16.67
N ASN A 605 -4.57 17.19 17.02
CA ASN A 605 -3.26 17.53 16.45
C ASN A 605 -3.23 17.33 14.94
N PHE A 606 -3.84 16.26 14.41
CA PHE A 606 -4.00 16.08 12.97
C PHE A 606 -4.96 17.11 12.36
N LYS A 607 -6.09 17.39 13.01
CA LYS A 607 -7.07 18.38 12.52
C LYS A 607 -6.45 19.76 12.31
N SER A 608 -5.61 20.21 13.25
CA SER A 608 -4.93 21.51 13.16
C SER A 608 -3.92 21.65 12.01
N LYS A 609 -3.51 20.53 11.41
CA LYS A 609 -2.54 20.49 10.31
C LYS A 609 -3.20 20.52 8.93
N ILE A 610 -4.51 20.29 8.83
CA ILE A 610 -5.24 20.23 7.55
C ILE A 610 -4.97 21.50 6.74
N GLY A 611 -4.41 21.33 5.54
CA GLY A 611 -4.08 22.41 4.61
C GLY A 611 -2.83 23.23 4.95
N ARG A 612 -2.10 22.89 6.02
CA ARG A 612 -0.86 23.56 6.48
C ARG A 612 0.34 22.61 6.47
N GLU A 613 0.21 21.45 5.86
CA GLU A 613 1.20 20.38 5.91
C GLU A 613 2.43 20.74 5.08
N LYS A 614 3.62 20.59 5.66
CA LYS A 614 4.88 20.65 4.91
C LYS A 614 5.23 19.24 4.41
N PRO A 615 5.42 19.03 3.10
CA PRO A 615 5.75 17.73 2.53
C PRO A 615 7.13 17.24 2.99
N PRO A 616 7.29 15.94 3.29
CA PRO A 616 8.58 15.29 3.20
C PRO A 616 8.88 15.08 1.69
N LEU A 617 9.44 16.10 1.03
CA LEU A 617 9.88 15.96 -0.36
C LEU A 617 11.18 15.15 -0.41
N PRO A 618 11.37 14.33 -1.46
CA PRO A 618 12.69 13.83 -1.81
C PRO A 618 13.73 14.96 -1.86
N GLU A 619 14.93 14.71 -1.36
CA GLU A 619 16.05 15.64 -1.55
C GLU A 619 16.28 15.85 -3.06
N ARG A 620 15.94 17.04 -3.55
CA ARG A 620 16.38 17.52 -4.86
C ARG A 620 17.81 18.03 -4.69
N GLU A 621 18.74 17.61 -5.55
CA GLU A 621 20.03 18.29 -5.61
C GLU A 621 19.75 19.77 -5.93
N VAL A 622 20.35 20.65 -5.12
CA VAL A 622 20.56 22.03 -5.55
C VAL A 622 21.61 21.90 -6.64
N THR A 623 21.19 21.95 -7.91
CA THR A 623 22.16 22.10 -9.00
C THR A 623 22.88 23.41 -8.76
N SER A 624 24.13 23.32 -8.31
CA SER A 624 25.06 24.44 -8.20
C SER A 624 25.63 24.81 -9.55
#